data_AF-A0AA94HRM7-F1
#
_entry.id   AF-A0AA94HRM7-F1
#
_cell.length_a   1.000
_cell.length_b   1.000
_cell.length_c   1.000
_cell.angle_alpha   90.00
_cell.angle_beta   90.00
_cell.angle_gamma   90.00
#
_symmetry.space_group_name_H-M   'P 1'
#
loop_
_entity.id
_entity.type
_entity.pdbx_description
1 polymer ?
#
loop_
_entity_poly.entity_id
_entity_poly.type
_entity_poly.pdbx_seq_one_letter_code
_entity_poly.pdbx_strand_id
1 'polypeptide(L)'
;MDFYEDAEHKAQRQREAALEAERCFCNAIISIASTPDGLLFLRWIIDKTQILTAYSSPPDHAHAAYNEGKRHIGAQLIALAKKAGVLPEILKEDTNGY
;
A
#
# COMPACT_ATOMS: atom_id res chain seq x y z
N MET A 1 36.27 0.58 18.18
CA MET A 1 36.15 0.73 16.72
C MET A 1 35.16 -0.28 16.15
N ASP A 2 35.08 -1.51 16.71
CA ASP A 2 34.09 -2.55 16.35
C ASP A 2 32.59 -2.17 16.43
N PHE A 3 32.17 -1.37 17.41
CA PHE A 3 30.75 -1.06 17.60
C PHE A 3 30.13 -0.25 16.44
N TYR A 4 30.94 0.51 15.71
CA TYR A 4 30.46 1.34 14.60
C TYR A 4 30.25 0.49 13.34
N GLU A 5 31.18 -0.41 13.04
CA GLU A 5 31.08 -1.35 11.91
C GLU A 5 29.90 -2.32 12.10
N ASP A 6 29.67 -2.82 13.31
CA ASP A 6 28.56 -3.74 13.58
C ASP A 6 27.18 -3.05 13.47
N ALA A 7 27.09 -1.76 13.83
CA ALA A 7 25.90 -0.94 13.64
C ALA A 7 25.61 -0.68 12.16
N GLU A 8 26.64 -0.38 11.36
CA GLU A 8 26.52 -0.20 9.91
C GLU A 8 26.13 -1.50 9.20
N HIS A 9 26.75 -2.63 9.55
CA HIS A 9 26.38 -3.94 9.00
C HIS A 9 24.94 -4.35 9.37
N LYS A 10 24.46 -4.00 10.57
CA LYS A 10 23.06 -4.23 10.96
C LYS A 10 22.11 -3.35 10.17
N ALA A 11 22.41 -2.06 10.02
CA ALA A 11 21.60 -1.12 9.24
C ALA A 11 21.53 -1.52 7.77
N GLN A 12 22.65 -1.99 7.20
CA GLN A 12 22.72 -2.47 5.82
C GLN A 12 21.83 -3.71 5.62
N ARG A 13 21.93 -4.71 6.50
CA ARG A 13 21.06 -5.91 6.46
C ARG A 13 19.57 -5.56 6.56
N GLN A 14 19.22 -4.58 7.41
CA GLN A 14 17.82 -4.12 7.53
C GLN A 14 17.33 -3.44 6.26
N ARG A 15 18.17 -2.64 5.60
CA ARG A 15 17.85 -2.00 4.32
C ARG A 15 17.66 -3.03 3.22
N GLU A 16 18.56 -4.00 3.10
CA GLU A 16 18.46 -5.09 2.13
C GLU A 16 17.20 -5.93 2.36
N ALA A 17 16.89 -6.28 3.60
CA ALA A 17 15.67 -7.00 3.95
C ALA A 17 14.40 -6.18 3.62
N ALA A 18 14.41 -4.86 3.85
CA ALA A 18 13.30 -3.98 3.50
C ALA A 18 13.09 -3.88 1.98
N LEU A 19 14.18 -3.77 1.21
CA LEU A 19 14.14 -3.77 -0.26
C LEU A 19 13.61 -5.10 -0.81
N GLU A 20 14.04 -6.22 -0.24
CA GLU A 20 13.56 -7.54 -0.65
C GLU A 20 12.07 -7.72 -0.33
N ALA A 21 11.64 -7.32 0.86
CA ALA A 21 10.23 -7.36 1.25
C ALA A 21 9.37 -6.50 0.30
N GLU A 22 9.82 -5.28 -0.01
CA GLU A 22 9.13 -4.41 -0.97
C GLU A 22 9.03 -5.06 -2.35
N ARG A 23 10.10 -5.67 -2.85
CA ARG A 23 10.10 -6.40 -4.13
C ARG A 23 9.07 -7.54 -4.12
N CYS A 24 9.02 -8.33 -3.06
CA CYS A 24 8.05 -9.40 -2.88
C CYS A 24 6.61 -8.86 -2.90
N PHE A 25 6.33 -7.75 -2.22
CA PHE A 25 5.02 -7.12 -2.23
C PHE A 25 4.63 -6.56 -3.61
N CYS A 26 5.56 -5.93 -4.32
CA CYS A 26 5.33 -5.48 -5.69
C CYS A 26 4.97 -6.66 -6.61
N ASN A 27 5.73 -7.77 -6.53
CA ASN A 27 5.45 -8.97 -7.33
C ASN A 27 4.08 -9.58 -6.99
N ALA A 28 3.69 -9.58 -5.71
CA ALA A 28 2.36 -10.05 -5.30
C ALA A 28 1.24 -9.17 -5.89
N ILE A 29 1.40 -7.84 -5.86
CA ILE A 29 0.44 -6.90 -6.43
C ILE A 29 0.33 -7.08 -7.95
N ILE A 30 1.45 -7.24 -8.65
CA ILE A 30 1.47 -7.54 -10.10
C ILE A 30 0.69 -8.82 -10.38
N SER A 31 0.96 -9.88 -9.61
CA SER A 31 0.29 -11.17 -9.78
C SER A 31 -1.23 -11.06 -9.59
N ILE A 32 -1.68 -10.38 -8.53
CA ILE A 32 -3.11 -10.15 -8.29
C ILE A 32 -3.72 -9.33 -9.43
N ALA A 33 -3.08 -8.21 -9.80
CA ALA A 33 -3.53 -7.31 -10.86
C ALA A 33 -3.53 -7.93 -12.26
N SER A 34 -2.96 -9.12 -12.45
CA SER A 34 -2.95 -9.83 -13.74
C SER A 34 -4.32 -10.35 -14.19
N THR A 35 -5.33 -10.29 -13.31
CA THR A 35 -6.70 -10.72 -13.59
C THR A 35 -7.71 -9.59 -13.36
N PRO A 36 -8.83 -9.55 -14.10
CA PRO A 36 -9.90 -8.58 -13.86
C PRO A 36 -10.42 -8.60 -12.42
N ASP A 37 -10.68 -9.79 -11.87
CA ASP A 37 -11.16 -9.95 -10.49
C ASP A 37 -10.14 -9.44 -9.47
N GLY A 38 -8.85 -9.64 -9.72
CA GLY A 38 -7.79 -9.13 -8.88
C GLY A 38 -7.68 -7.59 -8.92
N LEU A 39 -7.87 -6.97 -10.09
CA LEU A 39 -7.99 -5.52 -10.20
C LEU A 39 -9.19 -4.98 -9.40
N LEU A 40 -10.36 -5.61 -9.54
CA LEU A 40 -11.56 -5.28 -8.77
C LEU A 40 -11.34 -5.43 -7.27
N PHE A 41 -10.65 -6.50 -6.85
CA PHE A 41 -10.32 -6.75 -5.45
C PHE A 41 -9.38 -5.67 -4.89
N LEU A 42 -8.31 -5.33 -5.61
CA LEU A 42 -7.38 -4.27 -5.22
C LEU A 42 -8.09 -2.92 -5.13
N ARG A 43 -8.98 -2.62 -6.08
CA ARG A 43 -9.79 -1.41 -6.05
C ARG A 43 -10.71 -1.39 -4.83
N TRP A 44 -11.40 -2.49 -4.56
CA TRP A 44 -12.28 -2.63 -3.39
C TRP A 44 -11.52 -2.41 -2.08
N ILE A 45 -10.29 -2.91 -1.92
CA ILE A 45 -9.47 -2.64 -0.73
C ILE A 45 -9.18 -1.14 -0.60
N ILE A 46 -8.74 -0.49 -1.68
CA ILE A 46 -8.46 0.95 -1.68
C ILE A 46 -9.69 1.73 -1.22
N ASP A 47 -10.87 1.39 -1.75
CA ASP A 47 -12.12 2.05 -1.37
C ASP A 47 -12.47 1.81 0.12
N LYS A 48 -12.25 0.59 0.65
CA LYS A 48 -12.45 0.30 2.09
C LYS A 48 -11.52 1.06 3.02
N THR A 49 -10.32 1.43 2.55
CA THR A 49 -9.38 2.23 3.34
C THR A 49 -9.79 3.69 3.46
N GLN A 50 -10.71 4.17 2.61
CA GLN A 50 -11.18 5.57 2.58
C GLN A 50 -10.04 6.58 2.33
N ILE A 51 -8.91 6.14 1.75
CA ILE A 51 -7.75 7.00 1.50
C ILE A 51 -8.06 8.12 0.49
N LEU A 52 -8.87 7.82 -0.53
CA LEU A 52 -9.26 8.76 -1.59
C LEU A 52 -10.54 9.55 -1.29
N THR A 53 -11.19 9.32 -0.15
CA THR A 53 -12.42 10.03 0.22
C THR A 53 -12.13 11.24 1.10
N ALA A 54 -12.93 12.29 0.97
CA ALA A 54 -12.86 13.45 1.86
C ALA A 54 -13.14 13.00 3.31
N TYR A 55 -12.26 13.39 4.22
CA TYR A 55 -12.36 13.02 5.62
C TYR A 55 -13.47 13.83 6.30
N SER A 56 -14.52 13.15 6.78
CA SER A 56 -15.54 13.75 7.62
C SER A 56 -15.06 13.83 9.07
N SER A 57 -15.48 14.87 9.80
CA SER A 57 -15.13 15.02 11.22
C SER A 57 -15.55 13.77 12.02
N PRO A 58 -14.62 13.04 12.65
CA PRO A 58 -14.91 11.83 13.40
C PRO A 58 -15.61 12.18 14.72
N PRO A 59 -16.41 11.27 15.29
CA PRO A 59 -17.13 11.50 16.55
C PRO A 59 -16.20 11.63 17.76
N ASP A 60 -15.03 10.97 17.74
CA ASP A 60 -14.03 11.03 18.80
C ASP A 60 -12.61 10.72 18.30
N HIS A 61 -11.63 10.80 19.20
CA HIS A 61 -10.22 10.54 18.91
C HIS A 61 -9.92 9.07 18.56
N ALA A 62 -10.67 8.10 19.08
CA ALA A 62 -10.46 6.69 18.79
C ALA A 62 -10.87 6.38 17.34
N HIS A 63 -12.01 6.90 16.90
CA HIS A 63 -12.46 6.83 15.51
C HIS A 63 -11.49 7.55 14.58
N ALA A 64 -10.96 8.70 15.00
CA ALA A 64 -9.95 9.42 14.24
C ALA A 64 -8.70 8.56 14.01
N ALA A 65 -8.14 7.98 15.07
CA ALA A 65 -6.95 7.14 15.01
C ALA A 65 -7.18 5.87 14.17
N TYR A 66 -8.34 5.20 14.34
CA TYR A 66 -8.69 4.03 13.55
C TYR A 66 -8.82 4.35 12.05
N ASN A 67 -9.48 5.46 11.71
CA ASN A 67 -9.61 5.90 10.33
C ASN A 67 -8.26 6.25 9.72
N GLU A 68 -7.39 6.93 10.45
CA GLU A 68 -6.04 7.23 9.98
C GLU A 68 -5.20 5.95 9.77
N GLY A 69 -5.35 4.95 10.64
CA GLY A 69 -4.70 3.65 10.47
C GLY A 69 -5.14 2.94 9.17
N LYS A 70 -6.43 2.94 8.85
CA LYS A 70 -6.93 2.42 7.57
C LYS A 70 -6.36 3.18 6.38
N ARG A 71 -6.38 4.51 6.45
CA ARG A 71 -5.85 5.38 5.38
C ARG A 71 -4.36 5.16 5.16
N HIS A 72 -3.60 4.95 6.23
CA HIS A 72 -2.19 4.57 6.15
C HIS A 72 -1.97 3.28 5.36
N ILE A 73 -2.75 2.23 5.64
CA ILE A 73 -2.71 0.97 4.87
C ILE A 73 -3.05 1.24 3.39
N GLY A 74 -4.08 2.04 3.13
CA GLY A 74 -4.44 2.45 1.77
C GLY A 74 -3.30 3.18 1.04
N ALA A 75 -2.61 4.08 1.73
CA ALA A 75 -1.47 4.81 1.18
C ALA A 75 -0.29 3.87 0.87
N GLN A 76 -0.01 2.89 1.74
CA GLN A 76 1.01 1.87 1.50
C GLN A 76 0.67 1.01 0.27
N LEU A 77 -0.58 0.57 0.15
CA LEU A 77 -1.03 -0.20 -1.00
C LEU A 77 -0.91 0.61 -2.31
N ILE A 78 -1.34 1.88 -2.31
CA ILE A 78 -1.20 2.77 -3.47
C ILE A 78 0.28 2.96 -3.83
N ALA A 79 1.16 3.15 -2.84
CA ALA A 79 2.58 3.32 -3.08
C ALA A 79 3.20 2.07 -3.72
N LEU A 80 2.86 0.88 -3.22
CA LEU A 80 3.32 -0.38 -3.79
C LEU A 80 2.75 -0.61 -5.20
N ALA A 81 1.46 -0.35 -5.42
CA ALA A 81 0.83 -0.46 -6.74
C ALA A 81 1.46 0.50 -7.76
N LYS A 82 1.84 1.71 -7.32
CA LYS A 82 2.57 2.67 -8.16
C LYS A 82 3.96 2.14 -8.52
N LYS A 83 4.70 1.60 -7.55
CA LYS A 83 6.04 1.01 -7.78
C LYS A 83 5.96 -0.22 -8.69
N ALA A 84 4.91 -1.02 -8.55
CA ALA A 84 4.60 -2.17 -9.39
C ALA A 84 4.13 -1.80 -10.81
N GLY A 85 3.81 -0.53 -11.07
CA GLY A 85 3.38 -0.06 -12.39
C GLY A 85 1.93 -0.41 -12.78
N VAL A 86 1.10 -0.82 -11.82
CA VAL A 86 -0.29 -1.28 -12.07
C VAL A 86 -1.36 -0.34 -11.49
N LEU A 87 -0.95 0.77 -10.87
CA LEU A 87 -1.88 1.70 -10.24
C LEU A 87 -2.93 2.29 -11.21
N PRO A 88 -2.59 2.70 -12.45
CA PRO A 88 -3.57 3.22 -13.39
C PRO A 88 -4.71 2.24 -13.69
N GLU A 89 -4.38 0.95 -13.84
CA GLU A 89 -5.32 -0.12 -14.14
C GLU A 89 -6.26 -0.38 -12.96
N ILE A 90 -5.73 -0.33 -11.72
CA ILE A 90 -6.54 -0.46 -10.50
C ILE A 90 -7.49 0.72 -10.32
N LEU A 91 -7.06 1.93 -10.69
CA LEU A 91 -7.85 3.15 -10.48
C LEU A 91 -8.79 3.48 -11.64
N LYS A 92 -8.69 2.78 -12.76
CA LYS A 92 -9.55 2.98 -13.92
C LYS A 92 -11.01 2.80 -13.53
N GLU A 93 -11.84 3.80 -13.81
CA GLU A 93 -13.28 3.68 -13.63
C GLU A 93 -13.80 2.61 -14.60
N ASP A 94 -14.64 1.71 -14.11
CA ASP A 94 -15.40 0.82 -14.98
C ASP A 94 -16.22 1.70 -15.93
N THR A 95 -15.86 1.64 -17.21
CA THR A 95 -16.54 2.39 -18.28
C THR A 95 -17.91 1.77 -18.62
N ASN A 96 -18.36 0.79 -17.83
CA ASN A 96 -19.66 0.18 -17.94
C ASN A 96 -20.66 1.02 -17.14
N GLY A 97 -21.02 2.15 -17.73
CA GLY A 97 -22.16 2.95 -17.31
C GLY A 97 -23.42 2.09 -17.25
N TYR A 98 -24.05 2.09 -16.08
CA TYR A 98 -25.48 1.86 -15.93
C TYR A 98 -26.12 3.19 -15.53
#